data_AF-A0A2T4DAR2-F1
#
_entry.id   AF-A0A2T4DAR2-F1
#
_cell.length_a   1.000
_cell.length_b   1.000
_cell.length_c   1.000
_cell.angle_alpha   90.00
_cell.angle_beta   90.00
_cell.angle_gamma   90.00
#
_symmetry.space_group_name_H-M   'P 1'
#
loop_
_entity.id
_entity.type
_entity.pdbx_description
1 polymer ?
#
loop_
_entity_poly.entity_id
_entity_poly.type
_entity_poly.pdbx_seq_one_letter_code
_entity_poly.pdbx_strand_id
1 'polypeptide(L)'
;MLPFQTSQIFPAEVLKALNSYMRNPKAASLSDIKLAHALQKQDNFAHPYEVSLMELEGDKFKLENKVFQKLENRRTRIKCVELKSGKNYLVHKMAMVIPFNE
;
A
#
# COMPACT_ATOMS: atom_id res chain seq x y z
N MET A 1 14.59 17.61 -10.65
CA MET A 1 14.88 17.93 -9.23
C MET A 1 15.99 17.03 -8.75
N LEU A 2 17.14 17.58 -8.35
CA LEU A 2 18.29 16.86 -7.79
C LEU A 2 18.78 17.35 -6.41
N PRO A 3 18.47 18.56 -5.89
CA PRO A 3 19.23 19.09 -4.75
C PRO A 3 18.91 18.46 -3.38
N PHE A 4 17.96 17.52 -3.28
CA PHE A 4 17.52 16.95 -2.00
C PHE A 4 17.55 15.41 -1.94
N GLN A 5 18.16 14.74 -2.93
CA GLN A 5 18.22 13.28 -3.04
C GLN A 5 19.53 12.72 -2.46
N THR A 6 19.78 12.96 -1.17
CA THR A 6 21.01 12.49 -0.50
C THR A 6 20.69 11.46 0.58
N SER A 7 21.65 10.55 0.82
CA SER A 7 21.57 9.54 1.89
C SER A 7 21.63 10.15 3.29
N GLN A 8 22.01 11.42 3.41
CA GLN A 8 21.96 12.19 4.65
C GLN A 8 20.53 12.57 5.04
N ILE A 9 19.59 12.58 4.08
CA ILE A 9 18.19 13.00 4.28
C ILE A 9 17.26 11.79 4.25
N PHE A 10 17.47 10.86 3.31
CA PHE A 10 16.59 9.70 3.13
C PHE A 10 17.31 8.38 3.43
N PRO A 11 16.64 7.43 4.09
CA PRO A 11 17.10 6.05 4.18
C PRO A 11 17.40 5.48 2.79
N ALA A 12 18.41 4.60 2.69
CA ALA A 12 18.92 4.11 1.41
C ALA A 12 17.83 3.48 0.52
N GLU A 13 16.91 2.71 1.10
CA GLU A 13 15.80 2.07 0.37
C GLU A 13 14.81 3.09 -0.20
N VAL A 14 14.44 4.11 0.60
CA VAL A 14 13.56 5.20 0.15
C VAL A 14 14.24 6.01 -0.96
N LEU A 15 15.52 6.33 -0.80
CA LEU A 15 16.27 7.10 -1.77
C LEU A 15 16.34 6.37 -3.12
N LYS A 16 16.59 5.06 -3.12
CA LYS A 16 16.62 4.23 -4.32
C LYS A 16 15.27 4.21 -5.04
N ALA A 17 14.17 4.04 -4.30
CA ALA A 17 12.83 4.07 -4.86
C ALA A 17 12.46 5.45 -5.40
N LEU A 18 12.83 6.52 -4.68
CA LEU A 18 12.61 7.91 -5.07
C LEU A 18 13.37 8.27 -6.35
N ASN A 19 14.65 7.90 -6.46
CA ASN A 19 15.46 8.13 -7.66
C ASN A 19 14.86 7.44 -8.89
N SER A 20 14.29 6.25 -8.71
CA SER A 20 13.61 5.52 -9.78
C SER A 20 12.31 6.22 -10.18
N TYR A 21 11.50 6.64 -9.22
CA TYR A 21 10.25 7.37 -9.44
C TYR A 21 10.47 8.69 -10.18
N MET A 22 11.49 9.44 -9.80
CA MET A 22 11.75 10.78 -10.35
C MET A 22 12.20 10.79 -11.82
N ARG A 23 12.57 9.63 -12.39
CA ARG A 23 12.80 9.50 -13.83
C ARG A 23 11.50 9.58 -14.64
N ASN A 24 10.38 9.13 -14.08
CA ASN A 24 9.05 9.19 -14.69
C ASN A 24 7.98 9.34 -13.61
N PRO A 25 7.90 10.53 -12.97
CA PRO A 25 7.04 10.74 -11.82
C PRO A 25 5.58 10.64 -12.22
N LYS A 26 4.77 9.99 -11.38
CA LYS A 26 3.32 9.93 -11.56
C LYS A 26 2.66 11.13 -10.90
N ALA A 27 1.34 11.27 -11.09
CA ALA A 27 0.56 12.30 -10.42
C ALA A 27 0.57 12.17 -8.88
N ALA A 28 0.76 10.96 -8.34
CA ALA A 28 0.84 10.72 -6.90
C ALA A 28 1.87 9.63 -6.57
N SER A 29 2.57 9.79 -5.45
CA SER A 29 3.57 8.83 -4.93
C SER A 29 2.97 7.44 -4.70
N LEU A 30 1.75 7.37 -4.16
CA LEU A 30 0.98 6.13 -3.97
C LEU A 30 0.70 5.35 -5.26
N SER A 31 0.73 6.03 -6.43
CA SER A 31 0.56 5.36 -7.72
C SER A 31 1.78 4.52 -8.12
N ASP A 32 2.93 4.74 -7.51
CA ASP A 32 4.10 3.89 -7.62
C ASP A 32 4.22 2.99 -6.38
N ILE A 33 3.88 1.71 -6.56
CA ILE A 33 3.86 0.74 -5.45
C ILE A 33 5.24 0.58 -4.81
N LYS A 34 6.33 0.70 -5.57
CA LYS A 34 7.69 0.55 -5.03
C LYS A 34 8.04 1.71 -4.11
N LEU A 35 7.74 2.94 -4.56
CA LEU A 35 7.95 4.13 -3.73
C LEU A 35 7.04 4.13 -2.51
N ALA A 36 5.75 3.84 -2.70
CA ALA A 36 4.78 3.80 -1.62
C ALA A 36 5.14 2.78 -0.54
N HIS A 37 5.60 1.58 -0.93
CA HIS A 37 6.05 0.55 -0.01
C HIS A 37 7.33 0.93 0.73
N ALA A 38 8.32 1.51 0.03
CA ALA A 38 9.54 1.98 0.67
C ALA A 38 9.26 3.06 1.72
N LEU A 39 8.34 3.98 1.43
CA LEU A 39 7.90 5.02 2.37
C LEU A 39 7.15 4.44 3.56
N GLN A 40 6.21 3.51 3.33
CA GLN A 40 5.43 2.87 4.39
C GLN A 40 6.33 2.17 5.42
N LYS A 41 7.38 1.47 4.96
CA LYS A 41 8.34 0.79 5.85
C LYS A 41 9.11 1.72 6.79
N GLN A 42 9.12 3.02 6.50
CA GLN A 42 9.77 4.04 7.32
C GLN A 42 8.76 4.88 8.10
N ASP A 43 7.47 4.53 8.05
CA ASP A 43 6.41 5.26 8.74
C ASP A 43 6.31 4.81 10.20
N ASN A 44 6.90 5.61 11.09
CA ASN A 44 6.88 5.37 12.53
C ASN A 44 5.50 5.60 13.18
N PHE A 45 4.52 6.11 12.43
CA PHE A 45 3.17 6.40 12.91
C PHE A 45 2.14 5.36 12.45
N ALA A 46 2.58 4.26 11.85
CA ALA A 46 1.68 3.18 11.44
C ALA A 46 0.92 2.60 12.65
N HIS A 47 -0.38 2.34 12.47
CA HIS A 47 -1.17 1.68 13.49
C HIS A 47 -0.70 0.23 13.68
N PRO A 48 -0.51 -0.24 14.93
CA PRO A 48 0.11 -1.54 15.22
C PRO A 48 -0.70 -2.75 14.74
N TYR A 49 -1.98 -2.56 14.42
CA TYR A 49 -2.89 -3.62 13.96
C TYR A 49 -3.21 -3.52 12.46
N GLU A 50 -2.65 -2.54 11.78
CA GLU A 50 -2.86 -2.34 10.36
C GLU A 50 -1.67 -2.85 9.55
N VAL A 51 -1.97 -3.49 8.43
CA VAL A 51 -0.99 -3.94 7.44
C VAL A 51 -1.39 -3.42 6.07
N SER A 52 -0.45 -3.29 5.14
CA SER A 52 -0.85 -3.06 3.75
C SER A 52 -1.64 -4.26 3.24
N LEU A 53 -2.66 -4.02 2.41
CA LEU A 53 -3.39 -5.11 1.76
C LEU A 53 -2.47 -6.03 0.93
N MET A 54 -1.36 -5.48 0.44
CA MET A 54 -0.28 -6.21 -0.23
C MET A 54 0.42 -7.21 0.70
N GLU A 55 0.70 -6.83 1.93
CA GLU A 55 1.42 -7.66 2.92
C GLU A 55 0.49 -8.50 3.80
N LEU A 56 -0.82 -8.26 3.73
CA LEU A 56 -1.80 -9.04 4.48
C LEU A 56 -1.66 -10.53 4.16
N GLU A 57 -1.38 -11.30 5.21
CA GLU A 57 -1.45 -12.76 5.20
C GLU A 57 -2.94 -13.19 5.23
N GLY A 58 -3.32 -14.10 4.35
CA GLY A 58 -4.72 -14.49 4.14
C GLY A 58 -5.48 -13.61 3.14
N ASP A 59 -6.79 -13.85 3.03
CA ASP A 59 -7.67 -13.23 2.05
C ASP A 59 -8.77 -12.35 2.65
N LYS A 60 -9.13 -12.51 3.93
CA LYS A 60 -10.13 -11.70 4.62
C LYS A 60 -9.50 -10.54 5.39
N PHE A 61 -10.17 -9.38 5.36
CA PHE A 61 -9.74 -8.20 6.10
C PHE A 61 -10.88 -7.25 6.38
N LYS A 62 -10.69 -6.39 7.39
CA LYS A 62 -11.55 -5.26 7.67
C LYS A 62 -10.94 -3.99 7.10
N LEU A 63 -11.76 -3.24 6.37
CA LEU A 63 -11.46 -1.88 5.93
C LEU A 63 -12.64 -1.01 6.34
N GLU A 64 -12.35 0.04 7.12
CA GLU A 64 -13.38 0.83 7.82
C GLU A 64 -14.32 -0.07 8.64
N ASN A 65 -15.62 -0.05 8.36
CA ASN A 65 -16.64 -0.84 9.06
C ASN A 65 -17.11 -2.07 8.28
N LYS A 66 -16.37 -2.47 7.23
CA LYS A 66 -16.76 -3.54 6.32
C LYS A 66 -15.69 -4.63 6.28
N VAL A 67 -16.14 -5.87 6.11
CA VAL A 67 -15.28 -7.04 5.93
C VAL A 67 -15.27 -7.42 4.45
N PHE A 68 -14.08 -7.62 3.92
CA PHE A 68 -13.82 -7.94 2.53
C PHE A 68 -13.02 -9.24 2.41
N GLN A 69 -13.17 -9.91 1.27
CA GLN A 69 -12.30 -11.02 0.85
C GLN A 69 -11.60 -10.67 -0.47
N LYS A 70 -10.29 -10.93 -0.55
CA LYS A 70 -9.49 -10.77 -1.77
C LYS A 70 -9.96 -11.77 -2.84
N LEU A 71 -10.04 -11.32 -4.09
CA LEU A 71 -10.36 -12.16 -5.23
C LEU A 71 -9.25 -12.17 -6.28
N GLU A 72 -8.95 -11.01 -6.89
CA GLU A 72 -8.05 -10.93 -8.04
C GLU A 72 -7.03 -9.79 -7.87
N ASN A 73 -5.75 -10.11 -8.05
CA ASN A 73 -4.69 -9.11 -8.06
C ASN A 73 -4.62 -8.39 -9.41
N ARG A 74 -4.67 -7.05 -9.39
CA ARG A 74 -4.38 -6.20 -10.56
C ARG A 74 -3.07 -5.45 -10.36
N ARG A 75 -2.75 -4.49 -11.23
CA ARG A 75 -1.49 -3.73 -11.17
C ARG A 75 -1.30 -3.01 -9.82
N THR A 76 -2.17 -2.06 -9.50
CA THR A 76 -2.12 -1.23 -8.27
C THR A 76 -3.32 -1.45 -7.35
N ARG A 77 -4.26 -2.30 -7.75
CA ARG A 77 -5.50 -2.58 -7.05
C ARG A 77 -5.68 -4.09 -6.87
N ILE A 78 -6.52 -4.47 -5.93
CA ILE A 78 -6.99 -5.84 -5.73
C ILE A 78 -8.51 -5.79 -5.82
N LYS A 79 -9.10 -6.67 -6.62
CA LYS A 79 -10.54 -6.89 -6.65
C LYS A 79 -10.91 -7.66 -5.39
N CYS A 80 -11.84 -7.11 -4.61
CA CYS A 80 -12.33 -7.69 -3.38
C CYS A 80 -13.85 -7.73 -3.39
N VAL A 81 -14.44 -8.65 -2.64
CA VAL A 81 -15.90 -8.69 -2.39
C VAL A 81 -16.20 -8.31 -0.95
N GLU A 82 -17.19 -7.45 -0.74
CA GLU A 82 -17.71 -7.15 0.60
C GLU A 82 -18.62 -8.29 1.06
N LEU A 83 -18.26 -8.97 2.16
CA LEU A 83 -18.95 -10.20 2.58
C LEU A 83 -20.44 -9.99 2.92
N LYS A 84 -20.81 -8.81 3.43
CA LYS A 84 -22.20 -8.50 3.79
C LYS A 84 -23.08 -8.24 2.56
N SER A 85 -22.56 -7.58 1.53
CA SER A 85 -23.37 -7.09 0.39
C SER A 85 -23.16 -7.89 -0.89
N GLY A 86 -22.10 -8.70 -0.98
CA GLY A 86 -21.70 -9.40 -2.20
C GLY A 86 -21.16 -8.49 -3.31
N LYS A 87 -21.03 -7.17 -3.07
CA LYS A 87 -20.56 -6.22 -4.07
C LYS A 87 -19.05 -6.29 -4.24
N ASN A 88 -18.61 -6.13 -5.49
CA ASN A 88 -17.20 -6.07 -5.84
C ASN A 88 -16.64 -4.64 -5.70
N TYR A 89 -15.42 -4.53 -5.18
CA TYR A 89 -14.69 -3.29 -5.01
C TYR A 89 -13.24 -3.45 -5.49
N LEU A 90 -12.61 -2.32 -5.84
CA LEU A 90 -11.18 -2.26 -6.15
C LEU A 90 -10.45 -1.51 -5.05
N VAL A 91 -9.72 -2.23 -4.21
CA VAL A 91 -8.98 -1.67 -3.09
C VAL A 91 -7.51 -1.46 -3.49
N HIS A 92 -6.89 -0.36 -3.05
CA HIS A 92 -5.46 -0.10 -3.29
C HIS A 92 -4.60 -1.18 -2.63
N LYS A 93 -3.55 -1.66 -3.31
CA LYS A 93 -2.59 -2.63 -2.74
C LYS A 93 -1.93 -2.10 -1.46
N MET A 94 -1.65 -0.81 -1.44
CA MET A 94 -1.09 -0.08 -0.28
C MET A 94 -2.16 0.43 0.70
N ALA A 95 -3.43 0.05 0.56
CA ALA A 95 -4.43 0.42 1.57
C ALA A 95 -4.07 -0.26 2.90
N MET A 96 -4.10 0.50 3.98
CA MET A 96 -3.97 -0.05 5.33
C MET A 96 -5.28 -0.75 5.72
N VAL A 97 -5.16 -1.99 6.15
CA VAL A 97 -6.29 -2.87 6.49
C VAL A 97 -5.98 -3.63 7.78
N ILE A 98 -7.03 -4.02 8.49
CA ILE A 98 -6.90 -4.84 9.69
C ILE A 98 -7.12 -6.30 9.28
N PRO A 99 -6.19 -7.23 9.56
CA PRO A 99 -6.41 -8.65 9.34
C PRO A 99 -7.69 -9.13 10.03
N PHE A 100 -8.47 -9.97 9.35
CA PHE A 100 -9.69 -10.54 9.90
C PHE A 100 -9.54 -12.06 10.00
N ASN A 101 -9.26 -12.54 11.21
CA ASN A 101 -9.25 -13.96 11.52
C ASN A 101 -10.63 -14.33 12.06
N GLU A 102 -11.30 -15.29 11.42
CA GLU A 102 -12.50 -15.94 11.96
C GLU A 102 -12.15 -16.88 13.12
#